data_AF-A0A5B2YYK5-F1
#
_entry.id   AF-A0A5B2YYK5-F1
#
_cell.length_a   1.000
_cell.length_b   1.000
_cell.length_c   1.000
_cell.angle_alpha   90.00
_cell.angle_beta   90.00
_cell.angle_gamma   90.00
#
_symmetry.space_group_name_H-M   'P 1'
#
loop_
_entity.id
_entity.type
_entity.pdbx_description
1 polymer ?
#
loop_
_entity_poly.entity_id
_entity_poly.type
_entity_poly.pdbx_seq_one_letter_code
_entity_poly.pdbx_strand_id
1 'polypeptide(L)'
;MIKHVTIASIFILTVLALAPAVSNNFAIGQTNTTGSEGSGGNNAKMHVDEALKALQSNDNAGATMHLNEASNSAIGSAKMHVDEALKALQSNDNAGATMHTQEAQKNL
;
A
#
# COMPACT_ATOMS: atom_id res chain seq x y z
N MET A 1 -27.66 -20.84 -52.93
CA MET A 1 -28.53 -21.02 -51.75
C MET A 1 -28.11 -22.29 -51.04
N ILE A 2 -27.27 -22.19 -50.00
CA ILE A 2 -26.89 -23.32 -49.15
C ILE A 2 -27.05 -22.81 -47.72
N LYS A 3 -28.02 -23.39 -47.00
CA LYS A 3 -28.35 -23.06 -45.61
C LYS A 3 -27.37 -23.83 -44.73
N HIS A 4 -26.38 -23.15 -44.17
CA HIS A 4 -25.54 -23.76 -43.15
C HIS A 4 -26.22 -23.66 -41.79
N VAL A 5 -26.33 -24.84 -41.19
CA VAL A 5 -27.00 -25.17 -39.94
C VAL A 5 -26.31 -24.48 -38.78
N THR A 6 -27.09 -23.72 -38.01
CA THR A 6 -26.69 -23.13 -36.72
C THR A 6 -26.52 -24.24 -35.69
N ILE A 7 -25.28 -24.54 -35.31
CA ILE A 7 -24.99 -25.38 -34.14
C ILE A 7 -24.54 -24.43 -33.02
N ALA A 8 -25.46 -24.15 -32.10
CA ALA A 8 -25.17 -23.42 -30.88
C ALA A 8 -24.39 -24.34 -29.92
N SER A 9 -23.07 -24.22 -29.90
CA SER A 9 -22.23 -24.87 -28.88
C SER A 9 -22.31 -24.07 -27.59
N ILE A 10 -23.26 -24.44 -26.74
CA ILE A 10 -23.31 -23.98 -25.34
C ILE A 10 -22.17 -24.68 -24.59
N PHE A 11 -21.05 -23.98 -24.42
CA PHE A 11 -20.01 -24.37 -23.46
C PHE A 11 -20.38 -23.81 -22.09
N ILE A 12 -21.03 -24.61 -21.26
CA ILE A 12 -21.15 -24.33 -19.83
C ILE A 12 -19.85 -24.80 -19.18
N LEU A 13 -18.94 -23.85 -18.93
CA LEU A 13 -17.80 -24.06 -18.06
C LEU A 13 -18.05 -23.28 -16.77
N THR A 14 -18.75 -23.90 -15.83
CA THR A 14 -18.80 -23.44 -14.44
C THR A 14 -17.55 -23.93 -13.72
N VAL A 15 -16.64 -23.01 -13.40
CA VAL A 15 -15.70 -23.21 -12.30
C VAL A 15 -15.82 -22.02 -11.35
N LEU A 16 -16.51 -22.30 -10.26
CA LEU A 16 -16.59 -21.51 -9.04
C LEU A 16 -15.21 -21.44 -8.40
N ALA A 17 -14.56 -20.28 -8.47
CA ALA A 17 -13.40 -19.97 -7.64
C ALA A 17 -13.77 -18.77 -6.75
N LEU A 18 -14.41 -19.10 -5.64
CA LEU A 18 -14.56 -18.18 -4.52
C LEU A 18 -13.16 -18.03 -3.90
N ALA A 19 -12.42 -17.00 -4.29
CA ALA A 19 -11.20 -16.64 -3.58
C ALA A 19 -11.61 -16.31 -2.14
N PRO A 20 -10.99 -16.90 -1.10
CA PRO A 20 -11.10 -16.32 0.22
C PRO A 20 -10.54 -14.90 0.09
N ALA A 21 -11.39 -13.89 0.29
CA ALA A 21 -10.90 -12.59 0.68
C ALA A 21 -10.04 -12.87 1.93
N VAL A 22 -8.73 -12.80 1.76
CA VAL A 22 -7.81 -12.76 2.88
C VAL A 22 -8.18 -11.47 3.59
N SER A 23 -9.04 -11.59 4.60
CA SER A 23 -9.14 -10.61 5.66
C SER A 23 -7.80 -10.68 6.37
N ASN A 24 -6.85 -9.89 5.88
CA ASN A 24 -5.76 -9.42 6.72
C ASN A 24 -6.42 -8.59 7.81
N ASN A 25 -6.83 -9.25 8.89
CA ASN A 25 -6.88 -8.65 10.21
C ASN A 25 -5.42 -8.33 10.59
N PHE A 26 -4.81 -7.37 9.89
CA PHE A 26 -3.69 -6.66 10.45
C PHE A 26 -4.32 -5.79 11.53
N ALA A 27 -4.42 -6.36 12.73
CA ALA A 27 -4.66 -5.63 13.94
C ALA A 27 -3.54 -4.59 14.05
N ILE A 28 -3.74 -3.42 13.44
CA ILE A 28 -2.96 -2.24 13.73
C ILE A 28 -3.31 -1.93 15.17
N GLY A 29 -2.42 -2.38 16.06
CA GLY A 29 -2.43 -2.02 17.46
C GLY A 29 -2.70 -0.53 17.56
N GLN A 30 -3.82 -0.24 18.21
CA GLN A 30 -4.24 1.03 18.76
C GLN A 30 -3.03 1.94 19.02
N THR A 31 -2.72 2.84 18.09
CA THR A 31 -1.78 3.93 18.38
C THR A 31 -2.59 5.05 18.99
N ASN A 32 -2.43 5.15 20.30
CA ASN A 32 -2.87 6.25 21.13
C ASN A 32 -2.33 7.55 20.50
N THR A 33 -3.15 8.31 19.79
CA THR A 33 -2.77 9.63 19.27
C THR A 33 -2.67 10.60 20.44
N THR A 34 -1.57 10.55 21.17
CA THR A 34 -1.13 11.68 21.99
C THR A 34 -0.55 12.70 21.05
N GLY A 35 -1.35 13.69 20.68
CA GLY A 35 -0.87 14.91 20.05
C GLY A 35 0.22 15.52 20.93
N SER A 36 1.42 15.65 20.37
CA SER A 36 2.44 16.54 20.90
C SER A 36 3.00 17.32 19.73
N GLU A 37 2.47 18.53 19.58
CA GLU A 37 3.07 19.62 18.82
C GLU A 37 4.43 19.92 19.46
N GLY A 38 5.50 19.36 18.90
CA GLY A 38 6.83 19.38 19.52
C GLY A 38 7.94 19.17 18.50
N SER A 39 8.35 20.28 17.90
CA SER A 39 9.62 20.54 17.19
C SER A 39 10.68 19.41 17.22
N GLY A 40 10.93 18.79 16.06
CA GLY A 40 12.28 18.48 15.59
C GLY A 40 12.91 17.10 15.85
N GLY A 41 12.21 16.09 16.36
CA GLY A 41 12.88 14.83 16.78
C GLY A 41 12.41 13.52 16.13
N ASN A 42 11.11 13.24 16.11
CA ASN A 42 10.61 11.86 15.89
C ASN A 42 9.52 11.80 14.78
N ASN A 43 9.67 12.59 13.72
CA ASN A 43 8.63 12.78 12.71
C ASN A 43 8.54 11.63 11.69
N ALA A 44 9.65 10.92 11.43
CA ALA A 44 9.69 9.87 10.40
C ALA A 44 8.66 8.75 10.67
N LYS A 45 8.52 8.31 11.92
CA LYS A 45 7.57 7.25 12.28
C LYS A 45 6.12 7.68 12.07
N MET A 46 5.76 8.89 12.50
CA MET A 46 4.42 9.44 12.26
C MET A 46 4.10 9.48 10.77
N HIS A 47 5.03 10.02 9.98
CA HIS A 47 4.83 10.12 8.54
C HIS A 47 4.78 8.75 7.84
N VAL A 48 5.59 7.77 8.25
CA VAL A 48 5.48 6.40 7.73
C VAL A 48 4.14 5.75 8.11
N ASP A 49 3.64 5.97 9.33
CA ASP A 49 2.34 5.46 9.78
C ASP A 49 1.19 6.08 8.96
N GLU A 50 1.21 7.39 8.71
CA GLU A 50 0.20 8.07 7.89
C GLU A 50 0.31 7.71 6.40
N ALA A 51 1.53 7.53 5.88
CA ALA A 51 1.72 7.02 4.51
C ALA A 51 1.10 5.64 4.32
N LEU A 52 1.22 4.75 5.32
CA LEU A 52 0.62 3.42 5.27
C LEU A 52 -0.92 3.49 5.25
N LYS A 53 -1.53 4.38 6.04
CA LYS A 53 -2.99 4.62 6.02
C LYS A 53 -3.47 5.17 4.67
N ALA A 54 -2.70 6.08 4.08
CA ALA A 54 -2.99 6.65 2.76
C ALA A 54 -2.92 5.56 1.67
N LEU A 55 -1.87 4.72 1.68
CA LEU A 55 -1.74 3.57 0.77
C LEU A 55 -2.91 2.58 0.91
N GLN A 56 -3.33 2.27 2.15
CA GLN A 56 -4.50 1.41 2.42
C GLN A 56 -5.81 1.99 1.88
N SER A 57 -5.91 3.32 1.85
CA SER A 57 -7.07 4.05 1.31
C SER A 57 -6.92 4.40 -0.17
N ASN A 58 -5.87 3.90 -0.83
CA ASN A 58 -5.51 4.17 -2.22
C ASN A 58 -5.30 5.68 -2.52
N ASP A 59 -4.89 6.45 -1.51
CA ASP A 59 -4.50 7.86 -1.62
C ASP A 59 -2.99 7.98 -1.87
N ASN A 60 -2.60 7.83 -3.14
CA ASN A 60 -1.19 7.90 -3.55
C ASN A 60 -0.58 9.30 -3.35
N ALA A 61 -1.39 10.36 -3.42
CA ALA A 61 -0.92 11.73 -3.22
C ALA A 61 -0.58 11.98 -1.75
N GLY A 62 -1.48 11.59 -0.84
CA GLY A 62 -1.24 11.63 0.61
C GLY A 62 -0.06 10.75 1.02
N ALA A 63 0.04 9.54 0.47
CA ALA A 63 1.17 8.64 0.71
C ALA A 63 2.50 9.27 0.28
N THR A 64 2.54 9.87 -0.92
CA THR A 64 3.73 10.55 -1.43
C THR A 64 4.14 11.73 -0.55
N MET A 65 3.17 12.54 -0.11
CA MET A 65 3.44 13.68 0.78
C MET A 65 4.11 13.20 2.07
N HIS A 66 3.51 12.23 2.75
CA HIS A 66 4.04 11.72 4.01
C HIS A 66 5.39 11.00 3.83
N LEU A 67 5.59 10.21 2.78
CA LEU A 67 6.88 9.57 2.52
C LEU A 67 8.00 10.58 2.23
N ASN A 68 7.71 11.71 1.59
CA ASN A 68 8.71 12.78 1.42
C ASN A 68 9.13 13.38 2.77
N GLU A 69 8.16 13.67 3.65
CA GLU A 69 8.46 14.16 5.01
C GLU A 69 9.22 13.12 5.84
N ALA A 70 8.88 11.84 5.69
CA ALA A 70 9.61 10.74 6.31
C ALA A 70 11.05 10.65 5.77
N SER A 71 11.28 10.82 4.47
CA SER A 71 12.62 10.75 3.85
C SER A 71 13.56 11.83 4.39
N ASN A 72 13.03 13.01 4.72
CA ASN A 72 13.79 14.11 5.31
C ASN A 72 14.28 13.81 6.74
N SER A 73 13.61 12.90 7.45
CA SER A 73 13.86 12.62 8.87
C SER A 73 14.40 11.22 9.13
N ALA A 74 14.19 10.26 8.22
CA ALA A 74 14.65 8.89 8.33
C ALA A 74 16.14 8.76 7.99
N ILE A 75 16.81 7.79 8.61
CA ILE A 75 18.22 7.47 8.37
C ILE A 75 18.40 5.96 8.13
N GLY A 76 19.56 5.55 7.63
CA GLY A 76 19.91 4.13 7.49
C GLY A 76 18.96 3.34 6.58
N SER A 77 18.64 2.10 6.99
CA SER A 77 17.75 1.19 6.25
C SER A 77 16.32 1.72 6.13
N ALA A 78 15.81 2.42 7.15
CA ALA A 78 14.49 3.06 7.07
C ALA A 78 14.43 4.07 5.93
N LYS A 79 15.46 4.93 5.78
CA LYS A 79 15.51 5.89 4.67
C LYS A 79 15.52 5.20 3.31
N MET A 80 16.32 4.15 3.16
CA MET A 80 16.36 3.36 1.92
C MET A 80 14.97 2.83 1.55
N HIS A 81 14.25 2.26 2.51
CA HIS A 81 12.91 1.75 2.26
C HIS A 81 11.89 2.87 1.98
N VAL A 82 11.99 4.03 2.62
CA VAL A 82 11.15 5.20 2.26
C VAL A 82 11.41 5.64 0.81
N ASP A 83 12.66 5.71 0.39
CA ASP A 83 13.02 6.12 -0.96
C ASP A 83 12.55 5.09 -2.02
N GLU A 84 12.61 3.79 -1.73
CA GLU A 84 12.05 2.75 -2.61
C GLU A 84 10.51 2.78 -2.65
N ALA A 85 9.84 3.09 -1.53
CA ALA A 85 8.39 3.28 -1.52
C ALA A 85 7.96 4.45 -2.42
N LEU A 86 8.72 5.56 -2.42
CA LEU A 86 8.49 6.70 -3.33
C LEU A 86 8.65 6.30 -4.80
N LYS A 87 9.67 5.52 -5.15
CA LYS A 87 9.87 5.01 -6.53
C LYS A 87 8.74 4.08 -6.98
N ALA A 88 8.28 3.22 -6.08
CA ALA A 88 7.14 2.33 -6.35
C ALA A 88 5.87 3.14 -6.63
N LEU A 89 5.58 4.19 -5.84
CA LEU A 89 4.47 5.11 -6.11
C LEU A 89 4.59 5.82 -7.46
N GLN A 90 5.79 6.28 -7.82
CA GLN A 90 6.04 6.89 -9.15
C GLN A 90 5.77 5.91 -10.30
N SER A 91 5.93 4.62 -10.05
CA SER A 91 5.66 3.54 -11.01
C SER A 91 4.22 2.99 -10.92
N ASN A 92 3.36 3.61 -10.09
CA ASN A 92 2.02 3.11 -9.74
C ASN A 92 2.00 1.69 -9.14
N ASP A 93 3.09 1.27 -8.51
CA ASP A 93 3.19 0.00 -7.78
C ASP A 93 2.80 0.20 -6.31
N ASN A 94 1.49 0.20 -6.04
CA ASN A 94 0.96 0.37 -4.68
C ASN A 94 1.34 -0.79 -3.74
N ALA A 95 1.51 -2.00 -4.27
CA ALA A 95 1.89 -3.17 -3.48
C ALA A 95 3.36 -3.07 -3.03
N GLY A 96 4.26 -2.73 -3.95
CA GLY A 96 5.66 -2.44 -3.65
C GLY A 96 5.82 -1.26 -2.70
N ALA A 97 5.06 -0.18 -2.91
CA ALA A 97 5.05 0.97 -2.01
C ALA A 97 4.62 0.59 -0.58
N THR A 98 3.58 -0.24 -0.45
CA THR A 98 3.10 -0.73 0.86
C THR A 98 4.16 -1.59 1.54
N MET A 99 4.76 -2.53 0.82
CA MET A 99 5.82 -3.40 1.35
C MET A 99 7.01 -2.57 1.85
N HIS A 100 7.53 -1.67 1.03
CA HIS A 100 8.66 -0.83 1.43
C HIS A 100 8.31 0.12 2.58
N THR A 101 7.11 0.68 2.62
CA THR A 101 6.65 1.51 3.74
C THR A 101 6.59 0.71 5.05
N GLN A 102 6.14 -0.55 5.01
CA GLN A 102 6.14 -1.45 6.18
C GLN A 102 7.56 -1.81 6.63
N GLU A 103 8.47 -2.06 5.70
CA GLU A 103 9.88 -2.29 6.05
C GLU A 103 10.52 -1.04 6.64
N ALA A 104 10.23 0.15 6.12
CA ALA A 104 10.64 1.40 6.73
C ALA A 104 10.12 1.52 8.17
N GLN A 105 8.84 1.20 8.41
CA GLN A 105 8.21 1.23 9.73
C GLN A 105 8.92 0.31 10.74
N LYS A 106 9.38 -0.87 10.30
CA LYS A 106 10.12 -1.83 11.16
C LYS A 106 11.54 -1.38 11.48
N ASN A 107 12.12 -0.50 10.66
CA ASN A 107 13.50 -0.04 10.74
C ASN A 107 13.63 1.36 11.38
N LEU A 108 12.53 1.97 11.81
CA LEU A 108 12.46 3.24 12.54
C LEU A 108 12.42 3.02 14.05
#